data_AF-A0A933M416-F1
#
_entry.id   AF-A0A933M416-F1
#
_cell.length_a   1.000
_cell.length_b   1.000
_cell.length_c   1.000
_cell.angle_alpha   90.00
_cell.angle_beta   90.00
_cell.angle_gamma   90.00
#
_symmetry.space_group_name_H-M   'P 1'
#
loop_
_entity.id
_entity.type
_entity.pdbx_description
1 polymer ?
#
loop_
_entity_poly.entity_id
_entity_poly.type
_entity_poly.pdbx_seq_one_letter_code
_entity_poly.pdbx_strand_id
1 'polypeptide(L)'
;MSGARLNIIGLIILMAPALAVGVFSDWPGYRFNAEDTMGVIVSFKKVTDRVHLCDEKELAEFHAQAEKRLKHMRRANAECGSRERVPLQLVIWIDGALKAELEVIPAGIRRDGACYVYRRFILPAGEHEIKVAMKDSVGDGDEYDYEYKTTVNGQARRAVVISFESGKESFVIL
;
A
#
# COMPACT_ATOMS: atom_id res chain seq x y z
N MET A 1 -50.34 39.53 -28.98
CA MET A 1 -50.03 38.28 -28.25
C MET A 1 -48.68 37.63 -28.65
N SER A 2 -47.75 38.34 -29.31
CA SER A 2 -46.47 37.76 -29.80
C SER A 2 -45.31 37.85 -28.80
N GLY A 3 -45.28 38.88 -27.92
CA GLY A 3 -44.16 39.11 -26.99
C GLY A 3 -43.99 38.10 -25.85
N ALA A 4 -45.08 37.43 -25.41
CA ALA A 4 -45.02 36.47 -24.32
C ALA A 4 -44.28 35.16 -24.70
N ARG A 5 -44.33 34.76 -25.98
CA ARG A 5 -43.71 33.52 -26.47
C ARG A 5 -42.19 33.64 -26.60
N LEU A 6 -41.68 34.82 -26.95
CA LEU A 6 -40.24 35.07 -27.07
C LEU A 6 -39.54 34.99 -25.70
N ASN A 7 -40.23 35.43 -24.64
CA ASN A 7 -39.70 35.46 -23.28
C ASN A 7 -39.62 34.05 -22.65
N ILE A 8 -40.56 33.16 -22.98
CA ILE A 8 -40.56 31.77 -22.49
C ILE A 8 -39.41 30.99 -23.12
N ILE A 9 -39.12 31.19 -24.40
CA ILE A 9 -38.01 30.51 -25.09
C ILE A 9 -36.66 30.92 -24.48
N GLY A 10 -36.46 32.23 -24.24
CA GLY A 10 -35.25 32.73 -23.58
C GLY A 10 -35.06 32.17 -22.17
N LEU A 11 -36.15 32.07 -21.39
CA LEU A 11 -36.12 31.48 -20.05
C LEU A 11 -35.73 29.99 -20.09
N ILE A 12 -36.26 29.21 -21.04
CA ILE A 12 -35.92 27.79 -21.20
C ILE A 12 -34.45 27.62 -21.56
N ILE A 13 -33.93 28.44 -22.49
CA ILE A 13 -32.51 28.41 -22.90
C ILE A 13 -31.58 28.70 -21.70
N LEU A 14 -31.96 29.63 -20.82
CA LEU A 14 -31.19 29.96 -19.63
C LEU A 14 -31.31 28.93 -18.50
N MET A 15 -32.50 28.34 -18.31
CA MET A 15 -32.76 27.40 -17.21
C MET A 15 -32.30 25.96 -17.51
N ALA A 16 -32.27 25.55 -18.78
CA ALA A 16 -31.85 24.21 -19.17
C ALA A 16 -30.44 23.81 -18.67
N PRO A 17 -29.37 24.62 -18.84
CA PRO A 17 -28.06 24.28 -18.31
C PRO A 17 -28.03 24.27 -16.78
N ALA A 18 -28.77 25.16 -16.11
CA ALA A 18 -28.85 25.18 -14.65
C ALA A 18 -29.51 23.90 -14.09
N LEU A 19 -30.58 23.43 -14.75
CA LEU A 19 -31.22 22.15 -14.43
C LEU A 19 -30.31 20.97 -14.72
N ALA A 20 -29.60 20.98 -15.85
CA ALA A 20 -28.65 19.91 -16.17
C ALA A 20 -27.53 19.82 -15.13
N VAL A 21 -26.93 20.95 -14.74
CA VAL A 21 -25.93 20.99 -13.66
C VAL A 21 -26.54 20.50 -12.35
N GLY A 22 -27.74 20.95 -11.98
CA GLY A 22 -28.42 20.49 -10.75
C GLY A 22 -28.68 18.98 -10.74
N VAL A 23 -29.13 18.42 -11.86
CA VAL A 23 -29.38 16.97 -12.00
C VAL A 23 -28.07 16.20 -11.97
N PHE A 24 -27.09 16.60 -12.78
CA PHE A 24 -25.81 15.87 -12.91
C PHE A 24 -24.79 16.21 -11.83
N SER A 25 -25.08 17.13 -10.91
CA SER A 25 -24.17 17.48 -9.81
C SER A 25 -23.93 16.32 -8.86
N ASP A 26 -24.92 15.45 -8.67
CA ASP A 26 -24.86 14.33 -7.70
C ASP A 26 -25.41 13.01 -8.28
N TRP A 27 -25.98 13.06 -9.50
CA TRP A 27 -26.54 11.90 -10.18
C TRP A 27 -25.86 11.62 -11.52
N PRO A 28 -25.56 10.35 -11.84
CA PRO A 28 -25.63 9.19 -10.95
C PRO A 28 -24.47 9.21 -9.95
N GLY A 29 -24.78 9.00 -8.66
CA GLY A 29 -23.76 8.91 -7.63
C GLY A 29 -22.77 7.79 -7.96
N TYR A 30 -21.47 8.09 -7.89
CA TYR A 30 -20.42 7.11 -8.16
C TYR A 30 -20.46 5.98 -7.12
N ARG A 31 -20.60 4.73 -7.58
CA ARG A 31 -20.65 3.54 -6.71
C ARG A 31 -19.39 2.70 -6.91
N PHE A 32 -18.52 2.67 -5.90
CA PHE A 32 -17.22 2.00 -5.98
C PHE A 32 -17.29 0.48 -5.76
N ASN A 33 -18.33 -0.01 -5.09
CA ASN A 33 -18.55 -1.43 -4.75
C ASN A 33 -20.00 -1.82 -5.05
N ALA A 34 -20.23 -3.11 -5.34
CA ALA A 34 -21.57 -3.67 -5.47
C ALA A 34 -22.35 -3.54 -4.15
N GLU A 35 -23.67 -3.62 -4.21
CA GLU A 35 -24.52 -3.25 -3.07
C GLU A 35 -24.25 -4.09 -1.81
N ASP A 36 -23.79 -5.34 -1.98
CA ASP A 36 -23.57 -6.32 -0.91
C ASP A 36 -22.10 -6.71 -0.73
N THR A 37 -21.15 -5.90 -1.23
CA THR A 37 -19.72 -6.21 -1.10
C THR A 37 -18.96 -5.20 -0.25
N MET A 38 -17.95 -5.71 0.46
CA MET A 38 -16.95 -4.94 1.17
C MET A 38 -15.58 -5.06 0.49
N GLY A 39 -14.71 -4.09 0.75
CA GLY A 39 -13.30 -4.15 0.38
C GLY A 39 -12.42 -4.57 1.56
N VAL A 40 -11.42 -5.39 1.30
CA VAL A 40 -10.27 -5.57 2.19
C VAL A 40 -9.04 -5.11 1.43
N ILE A 41 -8.33 -4.13 1.98
CA ILE A 41 -7.14 -3.57 1.35
C ILE A 41 -5.95 -3.83 2.26
N VAL A 42 -4.94 -4.55 1.78
CA VAL A 42 -3.64 -4.65 2.44
C VAL A 42 -2.70 -3.67 1.76
N SER A 43 -2.30 -2.62 2.47
CA SER A 43 -1.51 -1.53 1.90
C SER A 43 -0.53 -0.95 2.90
N PHE A 44 0.75 -1.00 2.60
CA PHE A 44 1.80 -0.43 3.44
C PHE A 44 3.11 -0.24 2.69
N LYS A 45 4.01 0.51 3.32
CA LYS A 45 5.40 0.67 2.92
C LYS A 45 6.27 0.02 3.98
N LYS A 46 7.19 -0.86 3.57
CA LYS A 46 8.17 -1.47 4.47
C LYS A 46 9.56 -1.41 3.86
N VAL A 47 10.53 -1.05 4.69
CA VAL A 47 11.95 -1.15 4.37
C VAL A 47 12.42 -2.49 4.92
N THR A 48 12.80 -3.39 4.03
CA THR A 48 13.27 -4.75 4.36
C THR A 48 14.74 -4.74 4.78
N ASP A 49 15.24 -5.84 5.30
CA ASP A 49 16.64 -5.98 5.65
C ASP A 49 17.56 -5.95 4.42
N ARG A 50 18.86 -5.81 4.68
CA ARG A 50 19.86 -5.86 3.62
C ARG A 50 20.21 -7.28 3.29
N VAL A 51 20.44 -7.53 2.00
CA VAL A 51 20.95 -8.83 1.54
C VAL A 51 22.34 -9.11 2.12
N HIS A 52 23.18 -8.08 2.20
CA HIS A 52 24.50 -8.20 2.80
C HIS A 52 24.46 -7.87 4.29
N LEU A 53 24.72 -8.89 5.10
CA LEU A 53 25.03 -8.77 6.52
C LEU A 53 26.54 -8.59 6.63
N CYS A 54 27.01 -7.48 7.19
CA CYS A 54 28.44 -7.29 7.38
C CYS A 54 28.88 -7.84 8.72
N ASP A 55 29.99 -8.56 8.72
CA ASP A 55 30.64 -8.97 9.95
C ASP A 55 31.51 -7.85 10.52
N GLU A 56 31.83 -7.95 11.82
CA GLU A 56 32.64 -6.95 12.54
C GLU A 56 34.00 -6.70 11.88
N LYS A 57 34.62 -7.76 11.33
CA LYS A 57 35.91 -7.67 10.64
C LYS A 57 35.81 -6.86 9.34
N GLU A 58 34.81 -7.13 8.52
CA GLU A 58 34.59 -6.42 7.26
C GLU A 58 34.26 -4.94 7.51
N LEU A 59 33.46 -4.68 8.55
CA LEU A 59 33.14 -3.32 8.97
C LEU A 59 34.41 -2.57 9.41
N ALA A 60 35.27 -3.20 10.21
CA ALA A 60 36.55 -2.62 10.65
C ALA A 60 37.49 -2.31 9.47
N GLU A 61 37.62 -3.24 8.51
CA GLU A 61 38.43 -3.04 7.30
C GLU A 61 37.89 -1.90 6.43
N PHE A 62 36.57 -1.83 6.28
CA PHE A 62 35.91 -0.77 5.54
C PHE A 62 36.16 0.61 6.17
N HIS A 63 36.06 0.73 7.50
CA HIS A 63 36.37 1.96 8.21
C HIS A 63 37.85 2.36 8.05
N ALA A 64 38.78 1.41 8.21
CA ALA A 64 40.20 1.66 8.00
C ALA A 64 40.50 2.13 6.55
N GLN A 65 39.79 1.60 5.55
CA GLN A 65 39.91 2.06 4.17
C GLN A 65 39.28 3.45 3.96
N ALA A 66 38.15 3.73 4.62
CA ALA A 66 37.49 5.04 4.55
C ALA A 66 38.37 6.14 5.15
N GLU A 67 39.11 5.85 6.22
CA GLU A 67 40.06 6.79 6.83
C GLU A 67 41.22 7.17 5.91
N LYS A 68 41.64 6.27 5.00
CA LYS A 68 42.65 6.61 3.99
C LYS A 68 42.16 7.64 2.97
N ARG A 69 40.84 7.85 2.85
CA ARG A 69 40.26 8.83 1.92
C ARG A 69 40.30 10.24 2.50
N LEU A 70 40.34 11.24 1.61
CA LEU A 70 40.21 12.66 1.97
C LEU A 70 38.88 12.93 2.68
N LYS A 71 38.85 13.86 3.64
CA LYS A 71 37.65 14.15 4.46
C LYS A 71 36.39 14.39 3.63
N HIS A 72 36.48 15.09 2.49
CA HIS A 72 35.34 15.36 1.60
C HIS A 72 34.88 14.16 0.76
N MET A 73 35.70 13.10 0.67
CA MET A 73 35.36 11.84 -0.01
C MET A 73 34.87 10.76 0.95
N ARG A 74 34.97 11.00 2.27
CA ARG A 74 34.39 10.13 3.30
C ARG A 74 32.89 10.37 3.33
N ARG A 75 32.09 9.34 3.07
CA ARG A 75 30.64 9.42 3.26
C ARG A 75 30.38 9.30 4.76
N ALA A 76 29.55 10.19 5.32
CA ALA A 76 29.20 10.16 6.74
C ALA A 76 28.46 8.87 7.14
N ASN A 77 27.67 8.32 6.21
CA ASN A 77 26.90 7.08 6.39
C ASN A 77 27.44 6.00 5.45
N ALA A 78 28.76 5.86 5.39
CA ALA A 78 29.37 4.78 4.62
C ALA A 78 29.12 3.48 5.39
N GLU A 79 28.44 2.55 4.74
CA GLU A 79 28.18 1.22 5.28
C GLU A 79 28.87 0.23 4.35
N CYS A 80 29.40 -0.84 4.93
CA CYS A 80 30.05 -1.92 4.20
C CYS A 80 29.06 -2.63 3.25
N GLY A 81 29.62 -3.23 2.20
CA GLY A 81 28.86 -4.10 1.31
C GLY A 81 27.86 -3.42 0.37
N SER A 82 26.92 -4.22 -0.13
CA SER A 82 25.83 -3.78 -0.99
C SER A 82 24.71 -3.15 -0.16
N ARG A 83 24.07 -2.11 -0.71
CA ARG A 83 22.86 -1.51 -0.14
C ARG A 83 21.58 -2.18 -0.64
N GLU A 84 21.70 -3.23 -1.44
CA GLU A 84 20.57 -4.03 -1.93
C GLU A 84 19.83 -4.65 -0.74
N ARG A 85 18.51 -4.61 -0.84
CA ARG A 85 17.60 -5.12 0.18
C ARG A 85 16.93 -6.40 -0.25
N VAL A 86 16.53 -7.18 0.74
CA VAL A 86 15.84 -8.45 0.52
C VAL A 86 14.45 -8.18 -0.07
N PRO A 87 14.00 -8.95 -1.07
CA PRO A 87 12.62 -8.93 -1.51
C PRO A 87 11.67 -9.29 -0.37
N LEU A 88 10.55 -8.56 -0.27
CA LEU A 88 9.54 -8.81 0.76
C LEU A 88 8.61 -9.92 0.30
N GLN A 89 8.50 -10.99 1.08
CA GLN A 89 7.50 -12.04 0.82
C GLN A 89 6.23 -11.71 1.62
N LEU A 90 5.08 -11.79 0.98
CA LEU A 90 3.79 -11.49 1.57
C LEU A 90 2.78 -12.57 1.21
N VAL A 91 2.11 -13.09 2.24
CA VAL A 91 1.07 -14.10 2.08
C VAL A 91 -0.19 -13.66 2.81
N ILE A 92 -1.34 -13.81 2.15
CA ILE A 92 -2.65 -13.35 2.61
C ILE A 92 -3.64 -14.49 2.47
N TRP A 93 -4.25 -14.86 3.59
CA TRP A 93 -5.37 -15.78 3.67
C TRP A 93 -6.64 -15.04 4.08
N ILE A 94 -7.75 -15.41 3.47
CA ILE A 94 -9.08 -14.91 3.80
C ILE A 94 -10.01 -16.12 3.95
N ASP A 95 -10.65 -16.24 5.10
CA ASP A 95 -11.52 -17.36 5.49
C ASP A 95 -10.82 -18.72 5.33
N GLY A 96 -9.54 -18.78 5.71
CA GLY A 96 -8.70 -19.97 5.59
C GLY A 96 -8.20 -20.28 4.17
N ALA A 97 -8.68 -19.58 3.14
CA ALA A 97 -8.22 -19.77 1.76
C ALA A 97 -7.07 -18.83 1.41
N LEU A 98 -6.00 -19.35 0.80
CA LEU A 98 -4.91 -18.55 0.26
C LEU A 98 -5.43 -17.66 -0.88
N LYS A 99 -5.33 -16.34 -0.72
CA LYS A 99 -5.81 -15.35 -1.71
C LYS A 99 -4.68 -14.66 -2.44
N ALA A 100 -3.54 -14.46 -1.79
CA ALA A 100 -2.37 -13.89 -2.43
C ALA A 100 -1.11 -14.42 -1.77
N GLU A 101 -0.12 -14.71 -2.62
CA GLU A 101 1.25 -15.02 -2.26
C GLU A 101 2.12 -14.30 -3.28
N LEU A 102 2.99 -13.42 -2.83
CA LEU A 102 3.78 -12.60 -3.72
C LEU A 102 5.10 -12.14 -3.09
N GLU A 103 6.06 -11.95 -3.98
CA GLU A 103 7.35 -11.36 -3.68
C GLU A 103 7.38 -9.92 -4.22
N VAL A 104 7.70 -8.95 -3.34
CA VAL A 104 7.82 -7.53 -3.70
C VAL A 104 9.28 -7.15 -3.76
N ILE A 105 9.74 -6.79 -4.95
CA ILE A 105 11.11 -6.32 -5.18
C ILE A 105 11.25 -4.88 -4.64
N PRO A 106 12.32 -4.55 -3.89
CA PRO A 106 12.55 -3.20 -3.40
C PRO A 106 12.71 -2.19 -4.54
N ALA A 107 12.21 -0.98 -4.33
CA ALA A 107 12.33 0.09 -5.32
C ALA A 107 13.79 0.56 -5.49
N GLY A 108 14.05 1.27 -6.60
CA GLY A 108 15.35 1.89 -6.91
C GLY A 108 16.19 1.05 -7.87
N ILE A 109 17.09 1.72 -8.60
CA ILE A 109 17.97 1.09 -9.61
C ILE A 109 18.85 0.00 -8.98
N ARG A 110 19.23 0.19 -7.71
CA ARG A 110 20.06 -0.74 -6.93
C ARG A 110 19.27 -1.56 -5.91
N ARG A 111 17.93 -1.52 -5.98
CA ARG A 111 17.03 -2.20 -5.03
C ARG A 111 17.34 -1.85 -3.57
N ASP A 112 17.67 -0.58 -3.32
CA ASP A 112 18.03 -0.05 -2.01
C ASP A 112 16.89 0.73 -1.33
N GLY A 113 15.76 0.88 -2.03
CA GLY A 113 14.56 1.56 -1.58
C GLY A 113 13.62 0.69 -0.74
N ALA A 114 12.41 1.21 -0.50
CA ALA A 114 11.36 0.48 0.22
C ALA A 114 10.55 -0.42 -0.71
N CYS A 115 9.93 -1.44 -0.13
CA CYS A 115 8.86 -2.23 -0.74
C CYS A 115 7.51 -1.53 -0.50
N TYR A 116 6.67 -1.52 -1.53
CA TYR A 116 5.32 -0.96 -1.48
C TYR A 116 4.32 -2.06 -1.80
N VAL A 117 3.41 -2.31 -0.86
CA VAL A 117 2.36 -3.30 -1.00
C VAL A 117 1.04 -2.58 -1.24
N TYR A 118 0.30 -3.03 -2.25
CA TYR A 118 -1.10 -2.69 -2.43
C TYR A 118 -1.85 -3.90 -3.00
N ARG A 119 -2.74 -4.46 -2.19
CA ARG A 119 -3.64 -5.55 -2.59
C ARG A 119 -5.04 -5.24 -2.12
N ARG A 120 -6.01 -5.44 -3.01
CA ARG A 120 -7.42 -5.22 -2.72
C ARG A 120 -8.21 -6.48 -3.06
N PHE A 121 -9.05 -6.89 -2.13
CA PHE A 121 -9.98 -7.99 -2.26
C PHE A 121 -11.40 -7.46 -2.11
N ILE A 122 -12.32 -7.98 -2.92
CA ILE A 122 -13.75 -7.69 -2.83
C ILE A 122 -14.40 -8.93 -2.26
N LEU A 123 -15.04 -8.79 -1.11
CA LEU A 123 -15.70 -9.88 -0.38
C LEU A 123 -17.18 -9.55 -0.21
N PRO A 124 -18.05 -10.54 0.03
CA PRO A 124 -19.38 -10.28 0.56
C PRO A 124 -19.32 -9.42 1.83
N ALA A 125 -20.32 -8.59 2.08
CA ALA A 125 -20.42 -7.90 3.37
C ALA A 125 -20.67 -8.93 4.50
N GLY A 126 -20.02 -8.74 5.64
CA GLY A 126 -20.12 -9.65 6.77
C GLY A 126 -18.80 -9.86 7.52
N GLU A 127 -18.76 -10.95 8.28
CA GLU A 127 -17.62 -11.36 9.08
C GLU A 127 -16.65 -12.21 8.25
N HIS A 128 -15.38 -11.80 8.24
CA HIS A 128 -14.30 -12.49 7.52
C HIS A 128 -13.06 -12.61 8.39
N GLU A 129 -12.44 -13.79 8.37
CA GLU A 129 -11.17 -14.03 9.03
C GLU A 129 -10.03 -13.71 8.06
N ILE A 130 -9.11 -12.85 8.46
CA ILE A 130 -7.97 -12.44 7.63
C ILE A 130 -6.69 -12.79 8.36
N LYS A 131 -5.80 -13.51 7.68
CA LYS A 131 -4.42 -13.72 8.10
C LYS A 131 -3.49 -13.09 7.08
N VAL A 132 -2.52 -12.31 7.56
CA VAL A 132 -1.43 -11.74 6.76
C VAL A 132 -0.12 -12.16 7.39
N ALA A 133 0.79 -12.68 6.58
CA ALA A 133 2.15 -13.00 7.00
C ALA A 133 3.16 -12.34 6.06
N MET A 134 4.24 -11.83 6.63
CA MET A 134 5.28 -11.11 5.92
C MET A 134 6.66 -11.58 6.36
N LYS A 135 7.55 -11.71 5.40
CA LYS A 135 8.98 -11.92 5.62
C LYS A 135 9.78 -10.82 4.95
N ASP A 136 10.68 -10.20 5.69
CA ASP A 136 11.54 -9.09 5.28
C ASP A 136 13.02 -9.29 5.63
N SER A 137 13.36 -10.38 6.34
CA SER A 137 14.70 -10.74 6.75
C SER A 137 15.43 -11.65 5.75
N VAL A 138 16.76 -11.76 5.90
CA VAL A 138 17.59 -12.72 5.15
C VAL A 138 17.47 -14.10 5.80
N GLY A 139 17.07 -15.11 5.03
CA GLY A 139 17.16 -16.50 5.47
C GLY A 139 16.37 -17.46 4.58
N ASP A 140 16.79 -18.73 4.54
CA ASP A 140 16.16 -19.79 3.73
C ASP A 140 15.02 -20.53 4.47
N GLY A 141 14.64 -20.08 5.66
CA GLY A 141 13.56 -20.70 6.43
C GLY A 141 12.16 -20.34 5.91
N ASP A 142 11.19 -21.24 6.08
CA ASP A 142 9.78 -20.99 5.74
C ASP A 142 9.03 -20.14 6.79
N GLU A 143 9.74 -19.61 7.78
CA GLU A 143 9.18 -18.82 8.87
C GLU A 143 8.97 -17.36 8.43
N TYR A 144 7.84 -16.79 8.82
CA TYR A 144 7.50 -15.39 8.58
C TYR A 144 7.94 -14.54 9.76
N ASP A 145 8.62 -13.43 9.49
CA ASP A 145 9.06 -12.49 10.53
C ASP A 145 7.87 -11.84 11.26
N TYR A 146 6.77 -11.64 10.54
CA TYR A 146 5.56 -11.01 11.06
C TYR A 146 4.31 -11.76 10.64
N GLU A 147 3.48 -12.12 11.61
CA GLU A 147 2.16 -12.69 11.38
C GLU A 147 1.08 -11.87 12.08
N TYR A 148 -0.04 -11.70 11.40
CA TYR A 148 -1.21 -11.04 11.96
C TYR A 148 -2.47 -11.77 11.54
N LYS A 149 -3.31 -12.07 12.52
CA LYS A 149 -4.61 -12.72 12.33
C LYS A 149 -5.68 -11.88 13.01
N THR A 150 -6.74 -11.58 12.27
CA THR A 150 -7.85 -10.75 12.76
C THR A 150 -9.16 -11.17 12.13
N THR A 151 -10.26 -10.84 12.78
CA THR A 151 -11.60 -10.99 12.24
C THR A 151 -12.20 -9.61 12.02
N VAL A 152 -12.64 -9.34 10.80
CA VAL A 152 -13.26 -8.07 10.43
C VAL A 152 -14.73 -8.28 10.14
N ASN A 153 -15.59 -7.43 10.69
CA ASN A 153 -17.00 -7.38 10.32
C ASN A 153 -17.22 -6.16 9.43
N GLY A 154 -17.17 -6.37 8.12
CA GLY A 154 -17.26 -5.30 7.15
C GLY A 154 -18.68 -5.00 6.72
N GLN A 155 -19.02 -3.72 6.75
CA GLN A 155 -20.28 -3.23 6.19
C GLN A 155 -20.20 -3.14 4.67
N ALA A 156 -21.33 -3.37 4.02
CA ALA A 156 -21.42 -3.22 2.57
C ALA A 156 -20.98 -1.81 2.13
N ARG A 157 -20.32 -1.76 0.97
CA ARG A 157 -19.74 -0.55 0.37
C ARG A 157 -18.62 0.11 1.16
N ARG A 158 -18.14 -0.48 2.25
CA ARG A 158 -16.95 0.00 2.98
C ARG A 158 -15.72 -0.83 2.64
N ALA A 159 -14.56 -0.25 2.88
CA ALA A 159 -13.29 -0.96 2.81
C ALA A 159 -12.62 -0.92 4.17
N VAL A 160 -12.07 -2.05 4.60
CA VAL A 160 -11.18 -2.16 5.76
C VAL A 160 -9.76 -2.17 5.25
N VAL A 161 -8.88 -1.36 5.85
CA VAL A 161 -7.48 -1.29 5.44
C VAL A 161 -6.61 -1.93 6.51
N ILE A 162 -5.80 -2.91 6.10
CA ILE A 162 -4.75 -3.51 6.91
C ILE A 162 -3.42 -2.90 6.46
N SER A 163 -2.73 -2.23 7.37
CA SER A 163 -1.43 -1.62 7.14
C SER A 163 -0.39 -2.23 8.08
N PHE A 164 0.88 -1.97 7.81
CA PHE A 164 1.99 -2.30 8.69
C PHE A 164 2.58 -1.01 9.26
N GLU A 165 2.66 -0.91 10.59
CA GLU A 165 3.25 0.23 11.27
C GLU A 165 4.70 -0.08 11.63
N SER A 166 5.65 0.47 10.85
CA SER A 166 7.08 0.17 11.05
C SER A 166 7.62 0.59 12.43
N GLY A 167 7.02 1.57 13.10
CA GLY A 167 7.44 2.00 14.44
C GLY A 167 7.07 1.02 15.55
N LYS A 168 6.02 0.22 15.36
CA LYS A 168 5.55 -0.79 16.31
C LYS A 168 5.81 -2.23 15.84
N GLU A 169 6.41 -2.36 14.66
CA GLU A 169 6.68 -3.63 14.00
C GLU A 169 5.48 -4.59 13.98
N SER A 170 4.28 -4.04 13.74
CA SER A 170 3.04 -4.80 13.79
C SER A 170 2.04 -4.33 12.74
N PHE A 171 1.14 -5.24 12.37
CA PHE A 171 0.01 -4.92 11.51
C PHE A 171 -1.09 -4.23 12.31
N VAL A 172 -1.73 -3.26 11.68
CA VAL A 172 -2.82 -2.46 12.26
C VAL A 172 -3.97 -2.33 11.27
N ILE A 173 -5.18 -2.24 11.80
CA ILE A 173 -6.39 -1.95 11.02
C ILE A 173 -6.65 -0.45 11.09
N LEU A 174 -6.92 0.17 9.95
CA LEU A 174 -7.29 1.58 9.78
C LEU A 174 -8.75 1.73 9.33
#